data_AF-A0A6P2YS34-F1
#
_entry.id   AF-A0A6P2YS34-F1
#
_cell.length_a   1.000
_cell.length_b   1.000
_cell.length_c   1.000
_cell.angle_alpha   90.00
_cell.angle_beta   90.00
_cell.angle_gamma   90.00
#
_symmetry.space_group_name_H-M   'P 1'
#
loop_
_entity.id
_entity.type
_entity.pdbx_description
1 polymer ?
#
loop_
_entity_poly.entity_id
_entity_poly.type
_entity_poly.pdbx_seq_one_letter_code
_entity_poly.pdbx_strand_id
1 'polypeptide(L)'
;MNAKHTPIAGFRITRPKAKRCRPSSRHRLALNSEARHLLDALVANELHHSLARVMRKSVVGHDTRPVDMPASPPRRAVFNVGRIDLSKCQLPVESIADIEFWGRRETLMHFGHDPDR
;
A
#
# COMPACT_ATOMS: atom_id res chain seq x y z
N MET A 1 23.24 19.14 26.57
CA MET A 1 22.85 20.37 25.84
C MET A 1 21.55 20.05 25.12
N ASN A 2 20.43 20.52 25.65
CA ASN A 2 19.11 20.08 25.20
C ASN A 2 18.56 21.17 24.27
N ALA A 3 18.49 20.85 22.98
CA ALA A 3 17.92 21.75 21.99
C ALA A 3 16.46 22.02 22.36
N LYS A 4 16.16 23.26 22.74
CA LYS A 4 14.81 23.69 23.08
C LYS A 4 13.97 23.70 21.80
N HIS A 5 12.98 22.83 21.70
CA HIS A 5 12.00 22.86 20.63
C HIS A 5 11.12 24.09 20.79
N THR A 6 11.21 25.02 19.85
CA THR A 6 10.31 26.17 19.74
C THR A 6 8.98 25.72 19.15
N PRO A 7 7.82 26.01 19.78
CA PRO A 7 6.52 25.70 19.21
C PRO A 7 6.29 26.56 17.96
N ILE A 8 5.80 25.93 16.88
CA ILE A 8 5.46 26.63 15.64
C ILE A 8 4.12 27.35 15.86
N ALA A 9 4.18 28.61 16.29
CA ALA A 9 3.01 29.48 16.34
C ALA A 9 2.80 30.13 14.96
N GLY A 10 1.60 30.00 14.37
CA GLY A 10 1.26 30.68 13.12
C GLY A 10 0.20 30.04 12.22
N PHE A 11 -0.20 28.79 12.47
CA PHE A 11 -1.21 28.15 11.62
C PHE A 11 -2.63 28.59 12.00
N ARG A 12 -3.28 29.38 11.14
CA ARG A 12 -4.73 29.57 11.18
C ARG A 12 -5.41 28.32 10.64
N ILE A 13 -5.88 27.43 11.51
CA ILE A 13 -6.81 26.38 11.12
C ILE A 13 -8.16 27.04 10.85
N THR A 14 -8.42 27.39 9.59
CA THR A 14 -9.78 27.75 9.16
C THR A 14 -10.67 26.53 9.33
N ARG A 15 -11.42 26.46 10.44
CA ARG A 15 -12.42 25.41 10.63
C ARG A 15 -13.44 25.52 9.49
N PRO A 16 -13.60 24.52 8.61
CA PRO A 16 -14.66 24.56 7.63
C PRO A 16 -16.00 24.58 8.38
N LYS A 17 -16.84 25.58 8.09
CA LYS A 17 -18.20 25.69 8.61
C LYS A 17 -18.94 24.43 8.16
N ALA A 18 -19.13 23.48 9.07
CA ALA A 18 -19.65 22.16 8.74
C ALA A 18 -21.07 22.25 8.17
N LYS A 19 -21.19 22.20 6.85
CA LYS A 19 -22.35 21.58 6.19
C LYS A 19 -21.96 20.15 5.87
N ARG A 20 -22.09 19.28 6.85
CA ARG A 20 -22.00 17.82 6.67
C ARG A 20 -23.24 17.38 5.87
N CYS A 21 -23.25 17.62 4.57
CA CYS A 21 -24.13 16.88 3.67
C CYS A 21 -23.62 15.43 3.69
N ARG A 22 -24.31 14.56 4.44
CA ARG A 22 -24.14 13.12 4.26
C ARG A 22 -24.44 12.83 2.79
N PRO A 23 -23.54 12.21 2.01
CA PRO A 23 -23.90 11.74 0.69
C PRO A 23 -25.07 10.78 0.84
N SER A 24 -26.15 11.03 0.10
CA SER A 24 -27.34 10.20 0.09
C SER A 24 -26.94 8.74 -0.17
N SER A 25 -27.52 7.81 0.60
CA SER A 25 -27.13 6.39 0.62
C SER A 25 -27.14 5.72 -0.77
N ARG A 26 -27.87 6.29 -1.73
CA ARG A 26 -27.92 5.83 -3.13
C ARG A 26 -26.55 5.87 -3.81
N HIS A 27 -25.72 6.88 -3.54
CA HIS A 27 -24.40 6.99 -4.16
C HIS A 27 -23.41 5.92 -3.67
N ARG A 28 -23.60 5.42 -2.43
CA ARG A 28 -22.79 4.32 -1.86
C ARG A 28 -23.13 2.97 -2.49
N LEU A 29 -24.41 2.73 -2.80
CA LEU A 29 -24.84 1.47 -3.43
C LEU A 29 -24.35 1.37 -4.88
N ALA A 30 -24.38 2.47 -5.65
CA ALA A 30 -23.87 2.52 -7.02
C ALA A 30 -22.36 2.22 -7.09
N LEU A 31 -21.57 2.77 -6.17
CA LEU A 31 -20.13 2.46 -6.06
C LEU A 31 -19.87 0.98 -5.75
N ASN A 32 -20.71 0.35 -4.94
CA ASN A 32 -20.54 -1.05 -4.59
C ASN A 32 -20.82 -1.99 -5.76
N SER A 33 -21.83 -1.69 -6.59
CA SER A 33 -22.09 -2.48 -7.81
C SER A 33 -20.98 -2.31 -8.85
N GLU A 34 -20.48 -1.09 -9.01
CA GLU A 34 -19.40 -0.79 -9.96
C GLU A 34 -18.07 -1.43 -9.52
N ALA A 35 -17.74 -1.34 -8.23
CA ALA A 35 -16.55 -1.98 -7.67
C ALA A 35 -16.60 -3.52 -7.81
N ARG A 36 -17.77 -4.14 -7.62
CA ARG A 36 -17.95 -5.58 -7.85
C ARG A 36 -17.73 -5.95 -9.31
N HIS A 37 -18.32 -5.19 -10.23
CA HIS A 37 -18.15 -5.42 -11.67
C HIS A 37 -16.68 -5.30 -12.10
N LEU A 38 -15.93 -4.34 -11.55
CA LEU A 38 -14.50 -4.21 -11.82
C LEU A 38 -13.67 -5.39 -11.28
N LEU A 39 -14.01 -5.90 -10.08
CA LEU A 39 -13.36 -7.07 -9.52
C LEU A 39 -13.66 -8.33 -10.32
N ASP A 40 -14.91 -8.53 -10.73
CA ASP A 40 -15.31 -9.69 -11.54
C ASP A 40 -14.60 -9.67 -12.90
N ALA A 41 -14.49 -8.50 -13.54
CA ALA A 41 -13.75 -8.34 -14.79
C ALA A 41 -12.26 -8.63 -14.63
N LEU A 42 -11.64 -8.21 -13.51
CA LEU A 42 -10.24 -8.49 -13.22
C LEU A 42 -9.99 -9.99 -13.05
N VAL A 43 -10.83 -10.66 -12.26
CA VAL A 43 -10.75 -12.11 -12.04
C VAL A 43 -10.94 -12.89 -13.34
N ALA A 44 -11.94 -12.53 -14.15
CA ALA A 44 -12.18 -13.17 -15.44
C ALA A 44 -11.00 -13.04 -16.41
N ASN A 45 -10.37 -11.86 -16.47
CA ASN A 45 -9.19 -11.63 -17.31
C ASN A 45 -7.98 -12.43 -16.85
N GLU A 46 -7.70 -12.48 -15.55
CA GLU A 46 -6.58 -13.27 -15.01
C GLU A 46 -6.80 -14.78 -15.21
N LEU A 47 -8.04 -15.27 -15.04
CA LEU A 47 -8.39 -16.66 -15.34
C LEU A 47 -8.20 -16.98 -16.83
N HIS A 48 -8.62 -16.08 -17.72
CA HIS A 48 -8.40 -16.25 -19.16
C HIS A 48 -6.91 -16.29 -19.52
N HIS A 49 -6.11 -15.38 -18.97
CA HIS A 49 -4.67 -15.34 -19.21
C HIS A 49 -3.93 -16.55 -18.63
N SER A 50 -4.28 -16.98 -17.42
CA SER A 50 -3.69 -18.15 -16.79
C SER A 50 -4.07 -19.44 -17.53
N LEU A 51 -5.32 -19.58 -17.97
CA LEU A 51 -5.76 -20.70 -18.82
C LEU A 51 -5.02 -20.71 -20.15
N ALA A 52 -4.95 -19.57 -20.86
CA ALA A 52 -4.21 -19.46 -22.11
C ALA A 52 -2.71 -19.80 -21.92
N ARG A 53 -2.12 -19.41 -20.79
CA ARG A 53 -0.73 -19.75 -20.43
C ARG A 53 -0.55 -21.25 -20.18
N VAL A 54 -1.49 -21.90 -19.49
CA VAL A 54 -1.48 -23.35 -19.26
C VAL A 54 -1.64 -24.10 -20.58
N MET A 55 -2.60 -23.71 -21.41
CA MET A 55 -2.82 -24.33 -22.73
C MET A 55 -1.60 -24.20 -23.65
N ARG A 56 -0.93 -23.04 -23.67
CA ARG A 56 0.33 -22.88 -24.41
C ARG A 56 1.44 -23.78 -23.87
N LYS A 57 1.53 -23.95 -22.55
CA LYS A 57 2.52 -24.84 -21.93
C LYS A 57 2.22 -26.33 -22.18
N SER A 58 0.94 -26.72 -22.24
CA SER A 58 0.56 -28.11 -22.53
C SER A 58 0.73 -28.46 -24.01
N VAL A 59 0.49 -27.52 -24.93
CA VAL A 59 0.74 -27.70 -26.37
C VAL A 59 2.24 -27.83 -26.69
N VAL A 60 3.12 -27.23 -25.89
CA VAL A 60 4.59 -27.35 -26.04
C VAL A 60 5.13 -28.73 -25.60
N GLY A 61 4.29 -29.62 -25.06
CA GLY A 61 4.70 -30.95 -24.59
C GLY A 61 4.85 -32.03 -25.67
N HIS A 62 4.42 -31.81 -26.91
CA HIS A 62 4.31 -32.89 -27.91
C HIS A 62 4.90 -32.67 -29.29
N ASP A 63 5.44 -31.51 -29.65
CA ASP A 63 6.08 -31.35 -30.95
C ASP A 63 7.45 -30.69 -30.88
N THR A 64 8.36 -31.30 -31.63
CA THR A 64 9.73 -30.92 -31.86
C THR A 64 9.88 -29.41 -32.11
N ARG A 65 10.65 -28.78 -31.21
CA ARG A 65 11.37 -27.52 -31.36
C ARG A 65 11.49 -27.00 -32.82
N PRO A 66 10.98 -25.80 -33.11
CA PRO A 66 11.67 -24.85 -33.97
C PRO A 66 12.57 -23.96 -33.10
N VAL A 67 13.79 -23.75 -33.58
CA VAL A 67 14.73 -22.77 -33.03
C VAL A 67 14.24 -21.38 -33.41
N ASP A 68 13.27 -20.85 -32.67
CA ASP A 68 13.02 -19.41 -32.67
C ASP A 68 13.72 -18.82 -31.45
N MET A 69 14.81 -18.11 -31.72
CA MET A 69 15.48 -17.28 -30.72
C MET A 69 14.43 -16.33 -30.13
N PRO A 70 14.17 -16.34 -28.80
CA PRO A 70 13.30 -15.37 -28.21
C PRO A 70 13.95 -13.99 -28.38
N ALA A 71 13.28 -13.11 -29.14
CA ALA A 71 13.63 -11.70 -29.17
C ALA A 71 13.71 -11.22 -27.72
N SER A 72 14.88 -10.71 -27.33
CA SER A 72 15.13 -10.26 -25.97
C SER A 72 14.02 -9.27 -25.58
N PRO A 73 13.33 -9.47 -24.44
CA PRO A 73 12.33 -8.51 -24.00
C PRO A 73 12.99 -7.12 -23.91
N PRO A 74 12.31 -6.03 -24.30
CA PRO A 74 12.85 -4.69 -24.22
C PRO A 74 13.36 -4.49 -22.80
N ARG A 75 14.65 -4.15 -22.68
CA ARG A 75 15.33 -3.96 -21.40
C ARG A 75 14.56 -2.91 -20.62
N ARG A 76 13.72 -3.35 -19.68
CA ARG A 76 13.12 -2.45 -18.69
C ARG A 76 14.29 -1.75 -18.01
N ALA A 77 14.22 -0.43 -17.91
CA ALA A 77 15.12 0.33 -17.07
C ALA A 77 14.80 -0.05 -15.61
N VAL A 78 15.29 -1.21 -15.18
CA VAL A 78 15.27 -1.59 -13.78
C VAL A 78 16.36 -0.73 -13.17
N PHE A 79 15.96 0.22 -12.32
CA PHE A 79 16.93 0.87 -11.45
C PHE A 79 17.73 -0.24 -10.78
N ASN A 80 19.05 -0.17 -10.90
CA ASN A 80 19.96 -1.14 -10.32
C ASN A 80 20.01 -0.87 -8.81
N VAL A 81 18.86 -1.02 -8.14
CA VAL A 81 18.75 -0.96 -6.69
C VAL A 81 19.42 -2.24 -6.24
N GLY A 82 20.58 -2.11 -5.60
CA GLY A 82 21.30 -3.24 -5.03
C GLY A 82 20.35 -4.12 -4.22
N ARG A 83 20.62 -5.43 -4.17
CA ARG A 83 19.79 -6.36 -3.39
C ARG A 83 19.58 -5.79 -2.00
N ILE A 84 18.32 -5.68 -1.60
CA ILE A 84 17.95 -5.21 -0.27
C ILE A 84 18.56 -6.18 0.73
N ASP A 85 19.42 -5.65 1.59
CA ASP A 85 20.01 -6.41 2.69
C ASP A 85 18.94 -6.63 3.76
N LEU A 86 18.42 -7.85 3.85
CA LEU A 86 17.36 -8.20 4.79
C LEU A 86 17.80 -8.03 6.26
N SER A 87 19.10 -8.04 6.56
CA SER A 87 19.58 -7.75 7.92
C SER A 87 19.28 -6.30 8.34
N LYS A 88 19.17 -5.38 7.37
CA LYS A 88 18.81 -3.98 7.60
C LYS A 88 17.29 -3.75 7.70
N CYS A 89 16.49 -4.77 7.40
CA CYS A 89 15.03 -4.72 7.45
C CYS A 89 14.46 -5.29 8.76
N GLN A 90 15.32 -5.63 9.74
CA GLN A 90 14.86 -6.08 11.04
C GLN A 90 14.42 -4.89 11.89
N LEU A 91 13.11 -4.81 12.13
CA LEU A 91 12.56 -3.89 13.11
C LEU A 91 12.69 -4.53 14.52
N PRO A 92 12.90 -3.72 15.57
CA PRO A 92 12.81 -4.20 16.93
C PRO A 92 11.45 -4.85 17.18
N VAL A 93 11.45 -5.99 17.87
CA VAL A 93 10.21 -6.62 18.33
C VAL A 93 9.84 -5.97 19.65
N GLU A 94 8.86 -5.08 19.61
CA GLU A 94 8.32 -4.39 20.79
C GLU A 94 6.97 -5.01 21.20
N SER A 95 6.67 -4.99 22.49
CA SER A 95 5.35 -5.43 22.96
C SER A 95 4.30 -4.36 22.66
N ILE A 96 3.03 -4.78 22.50
CA ILE A 96 1.91 -3.84 22.29
C ILE A 96 1.82 -2.85 23.45
N ALA A 97 2.07 -3.31 24.69
CA ALA A 97 2.05 -2.47 25.87
C ALA A 97 3.13 -1.38 25.81
N ASP A 98 4.33 -1.69 25.34
CA ASP A 98 5.41 -0.71 25.17
C ASP A 98 5.04 0.32 24.10
N ILE A 99 4.52 -0.14 22.96
CA ILE A 99 4.10 0.73 21.85
C ILE A 99 3.00 1.69 22.32
N GLU A 100 2.00 1.19 23.04
CA GLU A 100 0.92 2.00 23.59
C GLU A 100 1.42 3.00 24.65
N PHE A 101 2.33 2.56 25.52
CA PHE A 101 2.95 3.42 26.53
C PHE A 101 3.69 4.60 25.88
N TRP A 102 4.57 4.32 24.92
CA TRP A 102 5.35 5.33 24.21
C TRP A 102 4.45 6.25 23.38
N GLY A 103 3.49 5.68 22.65
CA GLY A 103 2.55 6.46 21.83
C GLY A 103 1.68 7.39 22.66
N ARG A 104 1.19 6.94 23.82
CA ARG A 104 0.42 7.78 24.76
C ARG A 104 1.29 8.91 25.31
N ARG A 105 2.51 8.59 25.76
CA ARG A 105 3.46 9.55 26.34
C ARG A 105 3.83 10.64 25.33
N GLU A 106 4.14 10.28 24.09
CA GLU A 106 4.43 11.22 23.01
C GLU A 106 3.22 12.10 22.68
N THR A 107 2.03 11.51 22.61
CA THR A 107 0.79 12.26 22.37
C THR A 107 0.54 13.30 23.47
N LEU A 108 0.70 12.93 24.74
CA LEU A 108 0.52 13.85 25.87
C LEU A 108 1.52 15.02 25.80
N MET A 109 2.78 14.74 25.53
CA MET A 109 3.82 15.75 25.35
C MET A 109 3.48 16.73 24.21
N HIS A 110 2.94 16.23 23.08
CA HIS A 110 2.53 17.08 21.97
C HIS A 110 1.38 18.04 22.31
N PHE A 111 0.49 17.67 23.22
CA PHE A 111 -0.61 18.52 23.69
C PHE A 111 -0.24 19.36 24.92
N GLY A 112 1.01 19.31 25.38
CA GLY A 112 1.49 20.07 26.55
C GLY A 112 1.01 19.49 27.89
N HIS A 113 0.64 18.21 27.90
CA HIS A 113 0.33 17.47 29.11
C HIS A 113 1.59 16.76 29.65
N ASP A 114 1.67 16.62 30.97
CA ASP A 114 2.71 15.84 31.63
C ASP A 114 2.42 14.35 31.46
N PRO A 115 3.29 13.56 30.80
CA PRO A 115 3.05 12.15 30.56
C PRO A 115 3.32 11.25 31.76
N ASP A 116 4.06 11.73 32.76
CA ASP A 116 4.55 10.93 33.88
C ASP A 116 3.72 11.17 35.17
N ARG A 117 2.57 11.82 35.01
CA ARG A 117 1.61 12.18 36.07
C ARG A 117 0.36 11.32 36.03
#